data_AF-A4J2F0-F1
#
_entry.id   AF-A4J2F0-F1
#
_cell.length_a   1.000
_cell.length_b   1.000
_cell.length_c   1.000
_cell.angle_alpha   90.00
_cell.angle_beta   90.00
_cell.angle_gamma   90.00
#
_symmetry.space_group_name_H-M   'P 1'
#
loop_
_entity.id
_entity.type
_entity.pdbx_description
1 polymer ?
#
loop_
_entity_poly.entity_id
_entity_poly.type
_entity_poly.pdbx_seq_one_letter_code
_entity_poly.pdbx_strand_id
1 'polypeptide(L)'
;MNSLFSFLDVAFWVYEMMLLIRILMSWFPHNPYNPIVRFLYETTDPYLNIFRRIIPPLGMVDISPIAAFLVLRMIQSFVFNLVR
;
A
#
# COMPACT_ATOMS: atom_id res chain seq x y z
N MET A 1 -24.84 -6.42 9.85
CA MET A 1 -23.70 -6.27 8.92
C MET A 1 -22.56 -7.10 9.50
N ASN A 2 -22.00 -8.04 8.74
CA ASN A 2 -21.07 -9.06 9.26
C ASN A 2 -19.82 -8.40 9.86
N SER A 3 -19.52 -8.61 11.13
CA SER A 3 -18.36 -8.00 11.81
C SER A 3 -17.02 -8.28 11.08
N LEU A 4 -16.92 -9.44 10.42
CA LEU A 4 -15.80 -9.81 9.57
C LEU A 4 -15.64 -8.87 8.36
N PHE A 5 -16.75 -8.52 7.70
CA PHE A 5 -16.74 -7.63 6.55
C PHE A 5 -16.23 -6.24 6.93
N SER A 6 -16.75 -5.67 8.03
CA SER A 6 -16.30 -4.37 8.53
C SER A 6 -14.81 -4.37 8.91
N PHE A 7 -14.32 -5.45 9.52
CA PHE A 7 -12.90 -5.58 9.85
C PHE A 7 -12.02 -5.60 8.59
N LEU A 8 -12.38 -6.39 7.58
CA LEU A 8 -11.63 -6.44 6.32
C LEU A 8 -11.61 -5.09 5.61
N ASP A 9 -12.75 -4.39 5.58
CA ASP A 9 -12.84 -3.07 4.97
C ASP A 9 -11.93 -2.04 5.63
N VAL A 10 -11.92 -1.98 6.95
CA VAL A 10 -10.99 -1.12 7.69
C VAL A 10 -9.54 -1.53 7.42
N ALA A 11 -9.22 -2.82 7.39
CA ALA A 11 -7.87 -3.29 7.13
C ALA A 11 -7.35 -2.89 5.74
N PHE A 12 -8.16 -3.08 4.69
CA PHE A 12 -7.82 -2.64 3.33
C PHE A 12 -7.67 -1.12 3.27
N TRP A 13 -8.58 -0.37 3.88
CA TRP A 13 -8.53 1.10 3.90
C TRP A 13 -7.26 1.63 4.59
N VAL A 14 -6.89 1.06 5.74
CA VAL A 14 -5.65 1.44 6.45
C VAL A 14 -4.44 1.18 5.56
N TYR A 15 -4.38 0.01 4.90
CA TYR A 15 -3.26 -0.32 4.03
C TYR A 15 -3.20 0.57 2.78
N GLU A 16 -4.35 0.93 2.19
CA GLU A 16 -4.44 1.92 1.11
C GLU A 16 -3.86 3.27 1.55
N MET A 17 -4.20 3.76 2.75
CA MET A 17 -3.65 4.99 3.30
C MET A 17 -2.14 4.90 3.50
N MET A 18 -1.63 3.75 3.94
CA MET A 18 -0.19 3.53 4.07
C MET A 18 0.54 3.64 2.72
N LEU A 19 0.00 3.04 1.67
CA LEU A 19 0.55 3.14 0.32
C LEU A 19 0.50 4.58 -0.22
N LEU A 20 -0.60 5.30 0.05
CA LEU A 20 -0.73 6.70 -0.34
C LEU A 20 0.32 7.59 0.33
N ILE A 21 0.52 7.42 1.64
CA ILE A 21 1.59 8.12 2.37
C ILE A 21 2.95 7.76 1.80
N ARG A 22 3.16 6.48 1.41
CA ARG A 22 4.43 6.05 0.82
C ARG A 22 4.73 6.72 -0.52
N ILE A 23 3.71 6.92 -1.36
CA ILE A 23 3.83 7.69 -2.61
C ILE A 23 4.25 9.12 -2.30
N LEU A 24 3.54 9.79 -1.38
CA LEU A 24 3.84 11.17 -1.02
C LEU A 24 5.27 11.32 -0.48
N MET A 25 5.71 10.40 0.39
CA MET A 25 7.09 10.41 0.90
C MET A 25 8.14 10.14 -0.17
N SER A 26 7.81 9.48 -1.29
CA SER A 26 8.76 9.34 -2.40
C SER A 26 9.04 10.66 -3.11
N TRP A 27 8.12 11.63 -3.04
CA TRP A 27 8.26 12.94 -3.70
C TRP A 27 8.96 13.97 -2.80
N PHE A 28 8.79 13.86 -1.49
CA PHE A 28 9.34 14.80 -0.52
C PHE A 28 10.48 14.17 0.30
N PRO A 29 11.59 14.89 0.53
CA PRO A 29 12.60 14.45 1.49
C PRO A 29 11.98 14.20 2.87
N HIS A 30 12.34 13.09 3.50
CA HIS A 30 11.81 12.68 4.80
C HIS A 30 12.92 12.03 5.62
N ASN A 31 12.75 11.99 6.95
CA ASN A 31 13.74 11.40 7.85
C ASN A 31 13.54 9.87 7.95
N PRO A 32 14.46 9.04 7.44
CA PRO A 32 14.34 7.58 7.48
C PRO A 32 14.44 6.99 8.89
N TYR A 33 14.99 7.74 9.85
CA TYR A 33 15.12 7.30 11.25
C TYR A 33 13.84 7.53 12.06
N ASN A 34 12.83 8.20 11.51
CA ASN A 34 11.55 8.35 12.20
C ASN A 34 10.87 6.97 12.32
N PRO A 35 10.51 6.51 13.53
CA PRO A 35 9.88 5.21 13.75
C PRO A 35 8.64 4.96 12.89
N ILE A 36 7.82 5.99 12.65
CA ILE A 36 6.59 5.88 11.84
C ILE A 36 6.94 5.66 10.37
N VAL A 37 7.94 6.38 9.86
CA VAL A 37 8.43 6.21 8.48
C VAL A 37 9.00 4.80 8.34
N ARG A 38 9.87 4.37 9.26
CA ARG A 38 10.45 3.04 9.23
C ARG A 38 9.38 1.94 9.25
N PHE A 39 8.39 2.05 10.14
CA PHE A 39 7.26 1.13 10.20
C PHE A 39 6.49 1.06 8.88
N LEU A 40 6.23 2.22 8.26
CA LEU A 40 5.58 2.28 6.96
C LEU A 40 6.40 1.55 5.90
N TYR A 41 7.71 1.75 5.90
CA TYR A 41 8.61 1.10 4.95
C TYR A 41 8.64 -0.41 5.14
N GLU A 42 8.85 -0.88 6.36
CA GLU A 42 8.89 -2.31 6.69
C GLU A 42 7.57 -3.02 6.35
N THR A 43 6.44 -2.34 6.49
CA THR A 43 5.11 -2.93 6.22
C THR A 43 4.72 -2.88 4.74
N THR A 44 5.11 -1.83 4.01
CA THR A 44 4.72 -1.63 2.60
C THR A 44 5.74 -2.18 1.61
N ASP A 45 7.03 -2.24 1.97
CA ASP A 45 8.10 -2.66 1.05
C ASP A 45 7.96 -4.11 0.56
N PRO A 46 7.59 -5.13 1.37
CA PRO A 46 7.42 -6.48 0.85
C PRO A 46 6.42 -6.55 -0.31
N TYR A 47 5.32 -5.80 -0.21
CA TYR A 47 4.31 -5.69 -1.25
C TYR A 47 4.82 -4.88 -2.44
N LEU A 48 5.33 -3.66 -2.19
CA LEU A 48 5.82 -2.77 -3.24
C LEU A 48 6.99 -3.36 -4.02
N ASN A 49 7.88 -4.12 -3.37
CA ASN A 49 9.03 -4.76 -4.01
C ASN A 49 8.63 -5.77 -5.08
N ILE A 50 7.44 -6.37 -5.00
CA ILE A 50 6.90 -7.22 -6.07
C ILE A 50 6.64 -6.38 -7.32
N PHE A 51 6.06 -5.19 -7.15
CA PHE A 51 5.78 -4.26 -8.24
C PHE A 51 7.04 -3.57 -8.75
N ARG A 52 7.99 -3.20 -7.88
CA ARG A 52 9.27 -2.58 -8.27
C ARG A 52 10.12 -3.48 -9.18
N ARG A 53 9.94 -4.81 -9.11
CA ARG A 53 10.58 -5.75 -10.05
C ARG A 53 10.03 -5.62 -11.48
N ILE A 54 8.77 -5.20 -11.61
CA ILE A 54 8.07 -5.07 -12.90
C ILE A 54 8.18 -3.62 -13.41
N ILE A 55 7.97 -2.65 -12.51
CA ILE A 55 8.00 -1.22 -12.76
C ILE A 55 9.06 -0.61 -11.83
N PRO A 56 10.34 -0.55 -12.26
CA PRO A 56 11.38 0.05 -11.45
C PRO A 56 11.11 1.54 -11.22
N PRO A 57 11.61 2.12 -10.11
CA PRO A 57 11.49 3.55 -9.84
C PRO A 57 12.09 4.39 -10.97
N LEU A 58 11.41 5.49 -11.34
CA LEU A 58 11.92 6.43 -12.32
C LEU A 58 12.68 7.56 -11.59
N GLY A 59 13.99 7.37 -11.43
CA GLY A 59 14.83 8.29 -10.67
C GLY A 59 14.50 8.25 -9.18
N MET A 60 14.10 9.37 -8.59
CA MET A 60 13.72 9.46 -7.17
C MET A 60 12.23 9.14 -6.93
N VAL A 61 11.42 9.08 -7.99
CA VAL A 61 9.97 8.88 -7.87
C VAL A 61 9.64 7.39 -8.05
N ASP A 62 8.99 6.84 -7.03
CA ASP A 62 8.49 5.47 -7.08
C ASP A 62 7.04 5.47 -7.58
N ILE A 63 6.84 5.03 -8.83
CA ILE A 63 5.52 4.92 -9.48
C ILE A 63 4.90 3.53 -9.22
N SER A 64 5.70 2.56 -8.76
CA SER A 64 5.24 1.20 -8.46
C SER A 64 4.04 1.14 -7.50
N PRO A 65 3.86 2.06 -6.52
CA PRO A 65 2.69 2.03 -5.66
C PRO A 65 1.37 2.31 -6.39
N ILE A 66 1.36 2.97 -7.55
CA ILE A 66 0.13 3.20 -8.32
C ILE A 66 -0.42 1.86 -8.84
N ALA A 67 0.46 1.05 -9.43
CA ALA A 67 0.09 -0.30 -9.88
C ALA A 67 -0.29 -1.20 -8.69
N ALA A 68 0.44 -1.06 -7.59
CA ALA A 68 0.13 -1.75 -6.33
C ALA A 68 -1.27 -1.40 -5.83
N PHE A 69 -1.64 -0.12 -5.84
CA PHE A 69 -2.97 0.36 -5.42
C PHE A 69 -4.09 -0.23 -6.27
N LEU A 70 -3.91 -0.30 -7.59
CA LEU A 70 -4.86 -0.91 -8.51
C LEU A 70 -5.08 -2.39 -8.19
N VAL A 71 -4.00 -3.14 -8.01
CA VAL A 71 -4.07 -4.58 -7.69
C VAL A 71 -4.71 -4.81 -6.32
N LEU A 72 -4.38 -3.99 -5.33
CA LEU A 72 -4.99 -4.06 -4.00
C LEU A 72 -6.51 -3.90 -4.07
N ARG A 73 -7.02 -2.96 -4.86
CA ARG A 73 -8.47 -2.75 -5.05
C ARG A 73 -9.16 -3.92 -5.72
N MET A 74 -8.50 -4.54 -6.71
CA MET A 74 -9.02 -5.76 -7.33
C MET A 74 -9.12 -6.90 -6.32
N ILE A 75 -8.10 -7.06 -5.45
CA ILE A 75 -8.09 -8.06 -4.38
C ILE A 75 -9.21 -7.78 -3.37
N GLN A 76 -9.37 -6.53 -2.91
CA GLN A 76 -10.43 -6.16 -1.97
C GLN A 76 -11.81 -6.50 -2.53
N SER A 77 -12.09 -6.11 -3.78
CA SER A 77 -13.37 -6.42 -4.44
C SER A 77 -13.62 -7.93 -4.54
N PHE A 78 -12.59 -8.71 -4.94
CA PHE A 78 -12.70 -10.16 -5.01
C PHE A 78 -12.98 -10.80 -3.65
N VAL A 79 -12.23 -10.41 -2.61
CA VAL A 79 -12.42 -10.90 -1.24
C VAL A 79 -13.83 -10.57 -0.72
N PHE A 80 -14.33 -9.36 -0.97
CA PHE A 80 -15.65 -8.94 -0.53
C PHE A 80 -16.77 -9.74 -1.20
N ASN A 81 -16.61 -10.05 -2.48
CA ASN A 81 -17.56 -10.90 -3.19
C ASN A 81 -17.56 -12.35 -2.66
N LEU A 82 -16.43 -12.85 -2.17
CA LEU A 82 -16.31 -14.20 -1.61
C LEU A 82 -16.89 -14.30 -0.18
N VAL A 83 -16.79 -13.23 0.60
CA VAL A 83 -17.19 -13.19 2.03
C VAL A 83 -18.64 -12.72 2.24
N ARG A 84 -19.27 -12.17 1.20
CA ARG A 84 -20.68 -11.78 1.19
C ARG A 84 -21.59 -13.00 1.17
#